data_AF-B8DPD4-F1
#
_entry.id   AF-B8DPD4-F1
#
_cell.length_a   1.000
_cell.length_b   1.000
_cell.length_c   1.000
_cell.angle_alpha   90.00
_cell.angle_beta   90.00
_cell.angle_gamma   90.00
#
_symmetry.space_group_name_H-M   'P 1'
#
loop_
_entity.id
_entity.type
_entity.pdbx_description
1 polymer ?
#
loop_
_entity_poly.entity_id
_entity_poly.type
_entity_poly.pdbx_seq_one_letter_code
_entity_poly.pdbx_strand_id
1 'polypeptide(L)' 'MNTALIIPLLAIPILPNLWCIWHSYKHEFDRPAEKALWMAAGIFLPVLGGLAYLVFGQRRARKA' A
#
# COMPACT_ATOMS: atom_id res chain seq x y z
N MET A 1 -0.11 23.93 -3.77
CA MET A 1 0.94 22.95 -4.14
C MET A 1 0.75 22.63 -5.62
N ASN A 2 1.79 22.74 -6.46
CA ASN A 2 1.63 22.48 -7.89
C ASN A 2 1.22 21.01 -8.11
N THR A 3 0.21 20.74 -8.94
CA THR A 3 -0.30 19.37 -9.20
C THR A 3 0.81 18.43 -9.66
N ALA A 4 1.78 18.96 -10.41
CA ALA A 4 2.97 18.23 -10.84
C ALA A 4 3.84 17.71 -9.68
N LEU A 5 3.77 18.32 -8.50
CA LEU A 5 4.51 17.89 -7.30
C LEU A 5 3.69 16.95 -6.40
N ILE A 6 2.35 17.02 -6.47
CA ILE A 6 1.46 16.17 -5.67
C ILE A 6 1.53 14.71 -6.13
N ILE A 7 1.51 14.49 -7.44
CA ILE A 7 1.53 13.14 -8.03
C ILE A 7 2.77 12.33 -7.58
N PRO A 8 4.01 12.82 -7.75
CA PRO A 8 5.19 12.06 -7.32
C PRO A 8 5.21 11.86 -5.80
N LEU A 9 4.74 12.83 -5.02
CA LEU A 9 4.66 12.70 -3.56
C LEU A 9 3.73 11.55 -3.13
N LEU A 10 2.58 11.40 -3.80
CA LEU A 10 1.65 10.29 -3.55
C LEU A 10 2.17 8.96 -4.12
N ALA A 11 3.02 8.98 -5.15
CA ALA A 11 3.61 7.77 -5.71
C ALA A 11 4.67 7.15 -4.80
N ILE A 12 5.42 7.94 -4.03
CA ILE A 12 6.47 7.47 -3.11
C ILE A 12 6.01 6.30 -2.21
N PRO A 13 4.88 6.36 -1.49
CA PRO A 13 4.41 5.23 -0.69
C PRO A 13 3.82 4.07 -1.50
N ILE A 14 3.38 4.30 -2.74
CA ILE A 14 2.77 3.27 -3.60
C ILE A 14 3.84 2.40 -4.25
N LEU A 15 4.96 2.99 -4.67
CA LEU A 15 6.02 2.31 -5.41
C LEU A 15 6.60 1.08 -4.66
N PRO A 16 6.91 1.11 -3.36
CA PRO A 16 7.38 -0.06 -2.62
C PRO A 16 6.38 -1.21 -2.59
N ASN A 17 5.07 -0.91 -2.52
CA ASN A 17 4.02 -1.93 -2.53
C ASN A 17 3.94 -2.61 -3.90
N LEU A 18 3.97 -1.83 -4.98
CA LEU A 18 4.01 -2.37 -6.35
C LEU A 18 5.27 -3.19 -6.60
N TRP A 19 6.42 -2.71 -6.12
CA TRP A 19 7.67 -3.44 -6.22
C TRP A 19 7.63 -4.75 -5.44
N CYS A 20 7.08 -4.76 -4.22
CA CYS A 20 6.91 -5.98 -3.42
C CYS A 20 6.07 -7.03 -4.16
N ILE A 21 4.94 -6.64 -4.76
CA ILE A 21 4.09 -7.55 -5.54
C ILE A 21 4.84 -8.07 -6.77
N TRP A 22 5.49 -7.18 -7.53
CA TRP A 22 6.24 -7.54 -8.73
C TRP A 22 7.41 -8.47 -8.42
N HIS A 23 8.19 -8.14 -7.40
CA HIS A 23 9.32 -8.95 -6.94
C HIS A 23 8.84 -10.32 -6.48
N SER A 24 7.79 -10.38 -5.66
CA SER A 24 7.21 -11.63 -5.19
C SER A 24 6.67 -12.48 -6.34
N TYR A 25 6.12 -11.84 -7.37
CA TYR A 25 5.62 -12.53 -8.57
C TYR A 25 6.76 -13.16 -9.38
N LYS A 26 7.83 -12.40 -9.63
CA LYS A 26 8.96 -12.78 -10.48
C LYS A 26 9.93 -13.76 -9.84
N HIS A 27 9.97 -13.86 -8.52
CA HIS A 27 10.89 -14.74 -7.81
C HIS A 27 10.20 -15.97 -7.25
N GLU A 28 10.95 -17.05 -7.18
CA GLU A 28 10.55 -18.25 -6.45
C GLU A 28 10.90 -18.10 -4.97
N PHE A 29 10.10 -18.74 -4.13
CA PHE A 29 10.30 -18.80 -2.70
C PHE A 29 10.34 -20.27 -2.34
N ASP A 30 11.19 -20.64 -1.38
CA ASP A 30 11.31 -22.03 -0.92
C ASP A 30 9.98 -22.59 -0.41
N ARG A 31 9.11 -21.71 0.11
CA ARG A 31 7.77 -22.06 0.58
C ARG A 31 6.71 -21.27 -0.20
N PRO A 32 5.76 -21.94 -0.88
CA PRO A 32 4.66 -21.28 -1.57
C PRO A 32 3.80 -20.36 -0.67
N ALA A 33 3.64 -20.75 0.60
CA ALA A 33 2.91 -19.95 1.59
C ALA A 33 3.58 -18.60 1.88
N GLU A 34 4.92 -18.54 1.82
CA GLU A 34 5.68 -17.32 2.06
C GLU A 34 5.49 -16.32 0.91
N LYS A 35 5.53 -16.80 -0.33
CA LYS A 35 5.19 -16.00 -1.53
C LYS A 35 3.79 -15.38 -1.42
N ALA A 36 2.81 -16.21 -1.06
CA ALA A 36 1.42 -15.77 -0.90
C ALA A 36 1.28 -14.71 0.20
N LEU A 37 2.00 -14.88 1.33
CA LEU A 37 1.99 -13.93 2.44
C LEU A 37 2.56 -12.57 2.03
N TRP A 38 3.70 -12.53 1.34
CA TRP A 38 4.32 -11.28 0.90
C TRP A 38 3.48 -10.55 -0.16
N MET A 39 2.88 -11.29 -1.10
CA MET A 39 1.93 -10.72 -2.05
C MET A 39 0.71 -10.14 -1.34
N ALA A 40 0.11 -10.88 -0.40
CA ALA A 40 -1.02 -10.41 0.37
C ALA A 40 -0.65 -9.17 1.19
N ALA A 41 0.52 -9.13 1.81
CA ALA A 41 1.01 -7.97 2.54
C ALA A 41 1.11 -6.72 1.64
N GLY A 42 1.72 -6.85 0.45
CA GLY A 42 1.85 -5.75 -0.50
C GLY A 42 0.51 -5.21 -1.03
N ILE A 43 -0.54 -6.04 -1.06
CA ILE A 43 -1.88 -5.66 -1.54
C ILE A 43 -2.74 -5.11 -0.40
N PHE A 44 -2.81 -5.82 0.73
CA PHE A 44 -3.79 -5.55 1.78
C PHE A 44 -3.30 -4.53 2.81
N LEU A 45 -2.00 -4.37 3.05
CA LEU A 45 -1.51 -3.43 4.05
C LEU A 45 -1.94 -1.97 3.75
N PRO A 46 -1.89 -1.46 2.50
CA PRO A 46 -2.44 -0.15 2.16
C PRO A 46 -3.97 -0.06 2.37
N VAL A 47 -4.69 -1.13 2.04
CA VAL A 47 -6.16 -1.21 2.21
C VAL A 47 -6.53 -1.14 3.70
N LEU A 48 -5.82 -1.88 4.55
CA LEU A 48 -6.00 -1.84 6.00
C LEU A 48 -5.74 -0.44 6.57
N GLY A 49 -4.73 0.27 6.06
CA GLY A 49 -4.49 1.67 6.42
C GLY A 49 -5.67 2.59 6.06
N GLY A 50 -6.24 2.43 4.86
CA GLY A 50 -7.44 3.15 4.43
C GLY A 50 -8.67 2.82 5.28
N LEU A 51 -8.91 1.54 5.57
CA LEU A 51 -10.00 1.09 6.43
C LEU A 51 -9.85 1.64 7.85
N ALA A 52 -8.64 1.62 8.42
CA ALA A 52 -8.36 2.20 9.72
C ALA A 52 -8.68 3.70 9.75
N TYR A 53 -8.36 4.44 8.68
CA TYR A 53 -8.76 5.85 8.57
C TYR A 53 -10.28 6.01 8.52
N LEU A 54 -11.00 5.22 7.75
CA LEU A 54 -12.47 5.30 7.67
C LEU A 54 -13.14 5.02 9.02
N VAL A 55 -12.63 4.04 9.77
CA VAL A 55 -13.21 3.66 11.08
C VAL A 55 -12.87 4.68 12.17
N PHE A 56 -11.60 5.09 12.27
CA PHE A 56 -11.10 5.88 13.41
C PHE A 56 -10.86 7.36 13.06
N GLY A 57 -10.30 7.63 11.89
CA GLY A 57 -9.87 8.96 11.45
C GLY A 57 -11.04 9.83 10.98
N GLN A 58 -11.95 9.26 10.19
CA GLN A 58 -13.06 10.02 9.58
C GLN A 58 -13.96 10.67 10.64
N ARG A 59 -14.21 10.00 11.76
CA ARG A 59 -15.02 10.54 12.87
C ARG A 59 -14.37 11.72 13.59
N ARG A 60 -13.05 11.88 13.45
CA ARG A 60 -12.26 12.96 14.05
C ARG A 60 -12.02 14.12 13.06
N ALA A 61 -12.25 13.89 11.77
CA ALA A 61 -12.10 14.91 10.75
C ALA A 61 -13.17 15.99 10.93
N ARG A 62 -12.73 17.25 10.99
CA ARG A 62 -13.61 18.43 10.94
C ARG A 62 -13.54 19.02 9.53
N LYS A 63 -14.62 19.63 9.05
CA LYS A 63 -14.58 20.37 7.79
C LYS A 63 -13.49 21.45 7.90
N ALA A 64 -12.61 21.47 6.90
CA ALA A 64 -11.58 22.49 6.74
C ALA A 64 -12.22 23.84 6.40
#